data_AF-A0A8T5R2W4-F1
#
_entry.id   AF-A0A8T5R2W4-F1
#
_cell.length_a   1.000
_cell.length_b   1.000
_cell.length_c   1.000
_cell.angle_alpha   90.00
_cell.angle_beta   90.00
_cell.angle_gamma   90.00
#
_symmetry.space_group_name_H-M   'P 1'
#
loop_
_entity.id
_entity.type
_entity.pdbx_description
1 polymer ?
#
loop_
_entity_poly.entity_id
_entity_poly.type
_entity_poly.pdbx_seq_one_letter_code
_entity_poly.pdbx_strand_id
1 'polypeptide(L)'
;VARDDVYIVGDAAQFPREMGVPKLAQTAEHQAEIAAWNILNPERHKHYATLVKGIIVSIGHDYAVAELSGDMVYTGKIPWHVKRTLYKAKIRLA
;
A
#
# COMPACT_ATOMS: atom_id res chain seq x y z
N VAL A 1 16.50 -4.48 23.28
CA VAL A 1 15.64 -3.50 23.97
C VAL A 1 14.63 -3.01 22.94
N ALA A 2 13.34 -3.23 23.18
CA ALA A 2 12.31 -2.65 22.32
C ALA A 2 12.30 -1.13 22.53
N ARG A 3 12.26 -0.36 21.44
CA ARG A 3 12.20 1.10 21.46
C ARG A 3 10.80 1.52 21.06
N ASP A 4 10.07 2.13 22.00
CA ASP A 4 8.70 2.60 21.79
C ASP A 4 8.65 4.02 21.19
N ASP A 5 9.83 4.64 21.00
CA ASP A 5 10.02 5.99 20.49
C ASP A 5 10.48 6.03 19.01
N VAL A 6 10.56 4.87 18.35
CA VAL A 6 11.01 4.76 16.96
C VAL A 6 9.98 4.01 16.13
N TYR A 7 9.51 4.65 15.06
CA TYR A 7 8.63 4.05 14.07
C TYR A 7 9.39 3.84 12.76
N ILE A 8 9.20 2.68 12.14
CA ILE A 8 9.80 2.30 10.86
C ILE A 8 8.67 1.96 9.90
N VAL A 9 8.68 2.52 8.69
CA VAL A 9 7.66 2.33 7.66
C VAL A 9 8.28 2.00 6.30
N GLY A 10 7.48 1.48 5.38
CA GLY A 10 7.87 1.13 4.02
C GLY A 10 8.81 -0.07 3.97
N ASP A 11 9.71 -0.06 2.98
CA ASP A 11 10.55 -1.23 2.66
C ASP A 11 11.58 -1.58 3.74
N ALA A 12 11.89 -0.63 4.63
CA ALA A 12 12.77 -0.81 5.78
C ALA A 12 12.07 -1.51 6.95
N ALA A 13 10.73 -1.48 7.01
CA ALA A 13 9.97 -2.13 8.06
C ALA A 13 9.99 -3.66 7.85
N GLN A 14 10.32 -4.39 8.91
CA GLN A 14 10.26 -5.86 8.92
C GLN A 14 9.09 -6.30 9.78
N PHE A 15 8.18 -7.07 9.17
CA PHE A 15 7.04 -7.69 9.84
C PHE A 15 7.25 -9.20 9.95
N PRO A 16 6.65 -9.87 10.95
CA PRO A 16 6.58 -11.33 10.99
C PRO A 16 6.02 -11.90 9.69
N ARG A 17 6.56 -13.03 9.22
CA ARG A 17 6.17 -13.62 7.93
C ARG A 17 4.67 -13.95 7.88
N GLU A 18 4.09 -14.40 8.99
CA GLU A 18 2.65 -14.68 9.10
C GLU A 18 1.75 -13.48 8.81
N MET A 19 2.23 -12.24 8.95
CA MET A 19 1.43 -11.05 8.62
C MET A 19 1.27 -10.81 7.11
N GLY A 20 2.09 -11.48 6.28
CA GLY A 20 1.97 -11.44 4.83
C GLY A 20 2.05 -10.02 4.23
N VAL A 21 2.74 -9.08 4.88
CA VAL A 21 2.81 -7.68 4.42
C VAL A 21 3.68 -7.59 3.17
N PRO A 22 3.14 -7.29 1.99
CA PRO A 22 3.97 -7.12 0.80
C PRO A 22 4.68 -5.76 0.84
N LYS A 23 5.85 -5.66 0.19
CA LYS A 23 6.60 -4.40 0.05
C LYS A 23 6.06 -3.60 -1.13
N LEU A 24 5.04 -2.79 -0.88
CA LEU A 24 4.36 -1.96 -1.89
C LEU A 24 4.26 -0.50 -1.42
N ALA A 25 4.11 0.42 -2.39
CA ALA A 25 3.82 1.82 -2.06
C ALA A 25 2.52 1.99 -1.24
N GLN A 26 1.47 1.21 -1.54
CA GLN A 26 0.20 1.29 -0.83
C GLN A 26 0.31 0.84 0.64
N THR A 27 1.15 -0.16 0.94
CA THR A 27 1.39 -0.61 2.31
C THR A 27 2.26 0.40 3.05
N ALA A 28 3.26 0.99 2.38
CA ALA A 28 4.09 2.03 2.97
C ALA A 28 3.27 3.27 3.37
N GLU A 29 2.36 3.72 2.50
CA GLU A 29 1.44 4.83 2.82
C GLU A 29 0.54 4.52 4.01
N HIS A 30 -0.11 3.34 4.03
CA HIS A 30 -0.97 2.97 5.15
C HIS A 30 -0.19 2.82 6.46
N GLN A 31 1.04 2.30 6.41
CA GLN A 31 1.93 2.25 7.58
C GLN A 31 2.26 3.66 8.08
N ALA A 32 2.50 4.62 7.17
CA ALA A 32 2.78 6.01 7.54
C ALA A 32 1.58 6.67 8.24
N GLU A 33 0.35 6.41 7.80
CA GLU A 33 -0.86 6.89 8.47
C GLU A 33 -0.98 6.35 9.91
N ILE A 34 -0.71 5.06 10.10
CA ILE A 34 -0.73 4.43 11.43
C ILE A 34 0.40 4.98 12.32
N ALA A 35 1.61 5.12 11.79
CA ALA A 35 2.74 5.69 12.51
C ALA A 35 2.44 7.14 12.94
N ALA A 36 1.94 7.97 12.03
CA ALA A 36 1.55 9.34 12.32
C ALA A 36 0.47 9.40 13.41
N TRP A 37 -0.55 8.53 13.35
CA TRP A 37 -1.56 8.44 14.40
C TRP A 37 -0.94 8.11 15.77
N ASN A 38 -0.05 7.12 15.83
CA ASN A 38 0.56 6.67 17.08
C ASN A 38 1.49 7.71 17.68
N ILE A 39 2.23 8.46 16.85
CA ILE A 39 3.06 9.59 17.28
C ILE A 39 2.18 10.70 17.90
N LEU A 40 1.03 10.99 17.30
CA LEU A 40 0.12 12.04 17.77
C LEU A 40 -0.74 11.62 18.96
N ASN A 41 -0.92 10.30 19.19
CA ASN A 41 -1.79 9.74 20.24
C ASN A 41 -1.06 8.60 20.98
N PRO A 42 0.01 8.90 21.73
CA PRO A 42 0.86 7.89 22.37
C PRO A 42 0.11 7.02 23.40
N GLU A 43 -0.97 7.54 23.99
CA GLU A 43 -1.83 6.81 24.92
C GLU A 43 -2.83 5.86 24.23
N ARG A 44 -2.98 5.93 22.91
CA ARG A 44 -3.97 5.17 22.11
C ARG A 44 -3.39 4.66 20.79
N HIS A 45 -2.43 3.76 20.90
CA HIS A 45 -1.82 3.13 19.73
C HIS A 45 -2.83 2.31 18.91
N LYS A 46 -2.78 2.49 17.60
CA LYS A 46 -3.41 1.64 16.60
C LYS A 46 -2.46 0.54 16.16
N HIS A 47 -3.00 -0.65 16.01
CA HIS A 47 -2.31 -1.75 15.36
C HIS A 47 -2.41 -1.63 13.85
N TYR A 48 -1.29 -1.89 13.17
CA TYR A 48 -1.29 -2.02 11.72
C TYR A 48 -1.93 -3.34 11.30
N ALA A 49 -2.84 -3.27 10.34
CA ALA A 49 -3.42 -4.43 9.67
C ALA A 49 -3.20 -4.28 8.16
N THR A 50 -2.68 -5.33 7.52
CA THR A 50 -2.39 -5.32 6.08
C THR A 50 -3.69 -5.13 5.30
N LEU A 51 -3.72 -4.09 4.46
CA LEU A 51 -4.83 -3.83 3.55
C LEU A 51 -4.30 -3.55 2.15
N VAL A 52 -4.40 -4.53 1.27
CA VAL A 52 -4.05 -4.39 -0.15
C VAL A 52 -5.35 -4.27 -0.94
N LYS A 53 -5.56 -3.14 -1.61
CA LYS A 53 -6.80 -2.85 -2.35
C LYS A 53 -6.84 -3.50 -3.74
N GLY A 54 -5.70 -4.02 -4.18
CA GLY A 54 -5.49 -4.60 -5.50
C GLY A 54 -4.11 -4.25 -6.04
N ILE A 55 -3.75 -4.89 -7.15
CA ILE A 55 -2.49 -4.72 -7.86
C ILE A 55 -2.79 -4.54 -9.34
N ILE A 56 -2.19 -3.53 -9.96
CA ILE A 56 -2.28 -3.32 -11.41
C ILE A 56 -0.87 -3.28 -12.00
N VAL A 57 -0.59 -4.22 -12.90
CA VAL A 57 0.69 -4.37 -13.59
C VAL A 57 0.50 -4.02 -15.06
N SER A 58 1.25 -3.04 -15.56
CA SER A 58 1.25 -2.72 -16.99
C SER A 58 2.22 -3.63 -17.73
N ILE A 59 1.81 -4.16 -18.88
CA ILE A 59 2.65 -4.94 -19.79
C ILE A 59 2.87 -4.08 -21.04
N GLY A 60 4.02 -3.41 -21.11
CA GLY A 60 4.29 -2.47 -22.20
C GLY A 60 3.34 -1.26 -22.22
N HIS A 61 3.00 -0.80 -23.42
CA HIS A 61 2.08 0.31 -23.65
C HIS A 61 0.68 -0.22 -24.00
N ASP A 62 -0.35 0.41 -23.44
CA ASP A 62 -1.76 0.11 -23.73
C ASP A 62 -2.24 -1.30 -23.33
N TYR A 63 -1.54 -1.97 -22.42
CA TYR A 63 -1.98 -3.26 -21.86
C TYR A 63 -1.62 -3.37 -20.38
N ALA A 64 -2.52 -3.95 -19.59
CA ALA A 64 -2.27 -4.25 -18.19
C ALA A 64 -3.07 -5.47 -17.72
N VAL A 65 -2.63 -6.02 -16.59
CA VAL A 65 -3.35 -7.01 -15.78
C VAL A 65 -3.65 -6.36 -14.44
N ALA A 66 -4.89 -6.42 -14.00
CA ALA A 66 -5.32 -5.93 -12.71
C ALA A 66 -6.02 -7.02 -11.92
N GLU A 67 -5.63 -7.16 -10.66
CA GLU A 67 -6.35 -7.93 -9.66
C GLU A 67 -6.86 -6.94 -8.61
N LEU A 68 -8.17 -6.81 -8.51
CA LEU A 68 -8.82 -5.92 -7.54
C LEU A 68 -9.44 -6.78 -6.43
N SER A 69 -9.58 -6.22 -5.22
CA SER A 69 -10.16 -6.91 -4.06
C SER A 69 -11.47 -7.63 -4.43
N GLY A 70 -11.46 -8.97 -4.39
CA GLY A 70 -12.59 -9.83 -4.78
C GLY A 70 -12.30 -10.84 -5.90
N ASP A 71 -11.06 -11.32 -6.03
CA ASP A 71 -10.59 -12.40 -6.92
C ASP A 71 -10.84 -12.20 -8.44
N MET A 72 -11.27 -11.01 -8.85
CA MET A 72 -11.55 -10.72 -10.25
C MET A 72 -10.31 -10.16 -10.94
N VAL A 73 -9.85 -10.90 -11.95
CA VAL A 73 -8.71 -10.51 -12.79
C VAL A 73 -9.21 -9.85 -14.08
N TYR A 74 -8.75 -8.64 -14.33
CA TYR A 74 -9.01 -7.88 -15.54
C TYR A 74 -7.75 -7.79 -16.39
N THR A 75 -7.90 -7.88 -17.71
CA THR A 75 -6.78 -7.76 -18.65
C THR A 75 -7.12 -6.79 -19.79
N GLY A 76 -6.08 -6.24 -20.43
CA GLY A 76 -6.23 -5.38 -21.62
C GLY A 76 -6.09 -3.89 -21.34
N LYS A 77 -6.76 -3.07 -22.18
CA LYS A 77 -6.62 -1.61 -22.19
C LYS A 77 -7.31 -0.92 -21.00
N ILE A 78 -8.41 -1.49 -20.53
CA ILE A 78 -9.19 -0.93 -19.40
C ILE A 78 -8.34 -0.81 -18.14
N PRO A 79 -7.72 -1.89 -17.62
CA PRO A 79 -6.85 -1.76 -16.43
C PRO A 79 -5.63 -0.85 -16.68
N TRP A 80 -5.15 -0.74 -17.92
CA TRP A 80 -4.05 0.17 -18.26
C TRP A 80 -4.46 1.64 -18.09
N HIS A 81 -5.65 2.00 -18.59
CA HIS A 81 -6.23 3.33 -18.39
C HIS A 81 -6.47 3.62 -16.90
N VAL A 82 -7.01 2.65 -16.15
CA VAL A 82 -7.22 2.77 -14.70
C VAL A 82 -5.91 3.07 -13.99
N LYS A 83 -4.84 2.30 -14.27
CA LYS A 83 -3.50 2.55 -13.72
C LYS A 83 -3.03 3.98 -14.01
N ARG A 84 -3.13 4.42 -15.26
CA ARG A 84 -2.69 5.77 -15.67
C ARG A 84 -3.46 6.87 -14.92
N THR A 85 -4.76 6.70 -14.72
CA THR A 85 -5.59 7.65 -13.97
C THR A 85 -5.24 7.67 -12.49
N LEU A 86 -5.07 6.51 -11.86
CA LEU A 86 -4.69 6.40 -10.44
C LEU A 86 -3.32 7.04 -10.18
N TYR A 87 -2.34 6.82 -11.06
CA TYR A 87 -1.01 7.44 -10.94
C TYR A 87 -1.11 8.97 -11.03
N LYS A 88 -1.88 9.50 -12.00
CA LYS A 88 -2.10 10.95 -12.10
C LYS A 88 -2.80 11.53 -10.87
N ALA A 89 -3.78 10.82 -10.32
CA ALA A 89 -4.49 11.25 -9.12
C ALA A 89 -3.55 11.29 -7.90
N LYS A 90 -2.75 10.24 -7.69
CA LYS A 90 -1.73 10.17 -6.64
C LYS A 90 -0.73 11.32 -6.71
N ILE A 91 -0.20 11.62 -7.91
CA ILE A 91 0.77 12.70 -8.11
C ILE A 91 0.14 14.08 -7.83
N ARG A 92 -1.15 14.26 -8.11
CA ARG A 92 -1.85 15.55 -7.86
C ARG A 92 -2.20 15.79 -6.39
N LEU A 93 -2.29 14.72 -5.60
CA LEU A 93 -2.68 14.76 -4.18
C LEU A 93 -1.47 14.77 -3.24
N ALA A 94 -0.27 14.51 -3.76
CA ALA A 94 1.01 14.64 -3.08
C ALA A 94 1.57 16.05 -3.28
#